data_AF-A0A929SQF4-F1
#
_entry.id   AF-A0A929SQF4-F1
#
_cell.length_a   1.000
_cell.length_b   1.000
_cell.length_c   1.000
_cell.angle_alpha   90.00
_cell.angle_beta   90.00
_cell.angle_gamma   90.00
#
_symmetry.space_group_name_H-M   'P 1'
#
loop_
_entity.id
_entity.type
_entity.pdbx_description
1 polymer ?
#
loop_
_entity_poly.entity_id
_entity_poly.type
_entity_poly.pdbx_seq_one_letter_code
_entity_poly.pdbx_strand_id
1 'polypeptide(L)'
;MENTIQNFIYEFGAKFSKGFQRNYYVNGVTVNQQLQEWIHKHNETDIYKCSYAYENNNIEHCKIISNLYLDFDGNIDTEEDFNILKRQVSLCYFMLKSYIKLKDEDIQLFFSGAKGFHIIIDYKILGLEPKENLNMDFKKFALWLQENTNCQIIDTGIYDRRRLL
;
A
#
# COMPACT_ATOMS: atom_id res chain seq x y z
N MET A 1 -5.43 3.57 14.52
CA MET A 1 -6.06 2.23 14.51
C MET A 1 -6.44 1.94 13.07
N GLU A 2 -5.90 0.87 12.49
CA GLU A 2 -6.26 0.46 11.13
C GLU A 2 -7.77 0.21 11.03
N ASN A 3 -8.41 0.81 10.01
CA ASN A 3 -9.80 0.60 9.67
C ASN A 3 -10.00 -0.85 9.20
N THR A 4 -10.15 -1.74 10.17
CA THR A 4 -10.34 -3.17 9.91
C THR A 4 -11.77 -3.44 9.49
N ILE A 5 -11.94 -4.28 8.46
CA ILE A 5 -13.24 -4.70 7.95
C ILE A 5 -13.51 -6.10 8.50
N GLN A 6 -14.51 -6.20 9.39
CA GLN A 6 -14.76 -7.40 10.19
C GLN A 6 -14.98 -8.66 9.35
N ASN A 7 -15.67 -8.55 8.22
CA ASN A 7 -16.04 -9.69 7.36
C ASN A 7 -14.97 -10.03 6.31
N PHE A 8 -13.77 -9.45 6.41
CA PHE A 8 -12.69 -9.68 5.47
C PHE A 8 -11.57 -10.49 6.14
N ILE A 9 -10.74 -11.07 5.29
CA ILE A 9 -9.57 -11.86 5.66
C ILE A 9 -8.33 -11.05 5.33
N TYR A 10 -7.33 -11.12 6.21
CA TYR A 10 -6.04 -10.47 6.05
C TYR A 10 -4.95 -11.53 5.98
N GLU A 11 -3.92 -11.31 5.16
CA GLU A 11 -2.77 -12.21 5.04
C GLU A 11 -1.54 -11.56 5.69
N PHE A 12 -0.84 -12.31 6.54
CA PHE A 12 0.47 -11.95 7.07
C PHE A 12 1.58 -12.80 6.47
N GLY A 13 2.78 -12.23 6.49
CA GLY A 13 4.03 -12.88 6.13
C GLY A 13 5.15 -12.54 7.10
N ALA A 14 6.21 -13.32 7.05
CA ALA A 14 7.44 -13.07 7.80
C ALA A 14 8.64 -13.57 6.99
N LYS A 15 9.70 -12.76 6.93
CA LYS A 15 10.97 -13.16 6.35
C LYS A 15 11.78 -13.95 7.40
N PHE A 16 12.69 -14.80 6.97
CA PHE A 16 13.63 -15.46 7.86
C PHE A 16 15.00 -15.51 7.20
N SER A 17 16.04 -15.85 7.95
CA SER A 17 17.40 -15.99 7.42
C SER A 17 17.52 -17.00 6.26
N LYS A 18 16.61 -17.98 6.19
CA LYS A 18 16.58 -19.02 5.14
C LYS A 18 15.20 -19.20 4.50
N GLY A 19 14.44 -18.12 4.29
CA GLY A 19 13.20 -18.20 3.50
C GLY A 19 12.18 -17.14 3.85
N PHE A 20 10.95 -17.39 3.41
CA PHE A 20 9.81 -16.50 3.63
C PHE A 20 8.57 -17.34 3.94
N GLN A 21 7.90 -17.03 5.04
CA GLN A 21 6.59 -17.59 5.38
C GLN A 21 5.49 -16.64 4.89
N ARG A 22 4.48 -17.22 4.25
CA ARG A 22 3.27 -16.53 3.75
C ARG A 22 2.04 -17.39 3.98
N ASN A 23 0.87 -16.93 3.52
CA ASN A 23 -0.41 -17.63 3.66
C ASN A 23 -0.90 -17.77 5.11
N TYR A 24 -0.50 -16.87 6.01
CA TYR A 24 -1.11 -16.81 7.35
C TYR A 24 -2.33 -15.91 7.30
N TYR A 25 -3.51 -16.51 7.20
CA TYR A 25 -4.77 -15.81 7.01
C TYR A 25 -5.51 -15.63 8.33
N VAL A 26 -5.99 -14.41 8.57
CA VAL A 26 -6.66 -14.03 9.81
C VAL A 26 -7.96 -13.30 9.53
N ASN A 27 -8.98 -13.52 10.35
CA ASN A 27 -10.25 -12.83 10.22
C ASN A 27 -10.16 -11.39 10.75
N GLY A 28 -10.85 -10.45 10.10
CA GLY A 28 -10.90 -9.05 10.48
C GLY A 28 -11.35 -8.80 11.92
N VAL A 29 -12.24 -9.64 12.48
CA VAL A 29 -12.63 -9.53 13.89
C VAL A 29 -11.43 -9.65 14.84
N THR A 30 -10.46 -10.50 14.52
CA THR A 30 -9.32 -10.82 15.39
C THR A 30 -7.98 -10.31 14.86
N VAL A 31 -7.96 -9.57 13.73
CA VAL A 31 -6.72 -9.22 13.02
C VAL A 31 -5.73 -8.46 13.90
N ASN A 32 -6.19 -7.53 14.73
CA ASN A 32 -5.31 -6.70 15.55
C ASN A 32 -4.64 -7.54 16.65
N GLN A 33 -5.41 -8.41 17.30
CA GLN A 33 -4.88 -9.33 18.29
C GLN A 33 -3.87 -10.29 17.65
N GLN A 34 -4.25 -10.93 16.53
CA GLN A 34 -3.37 -11.87 15.84
C GLN A 34 -2.14 -11.20 15.24
N LEU A 35 -2.22 -9.93 14.84
CA LEU A 35 -1.05 -9.16 14.41
C LEU A 35 -0.07 -8.95 15.56
N GLN A 36 -0.55 -8.62 16.77
CA GLN A 36 0.33 -8.49 17.94
C GLN A 36 0.98 -9.83 18.30
N GLU A 37 0.21 -10.93 18.28
CA GLU A 37 0.74 -12.27 18.50
C GLU A 37 1.76 -12.67 17.43
N TRP A 38 1.50 -12.31 16.17
CA TRP A 38 2.40 -12.54 15.04
C TRP A 38 3.69 -11.75 15.17
N ILE A 39 3.60 -10.48 15.59
CA ILE A 39 4.75 -9.62 15.88
C ILE A 39 5.59 -10.19 17.01
N HIS A 40 4.95 -10.59 18.11
CA HIS A 40 5.65 -11.16 19.25
C HIS A 40 6.37 -12.47 18.88
N LYS A 41 5.72 -13.32 18.09
CA LYS A 41 6.26 -14.61 17.62
C LYS A 41 7.45 -14.46 16.68
N HIS A 42 7.51 -13.38 15.90
CA HIS A 42 8.53 -13.16 14.86
C HIS A 42 9.34 -11.88 15.08
N ASN A 43 9.51 -11.46 16.33
CA ASN A 43 10.10 -10.17 16.73
C ASN A 43 11.55 -9.91 16.25
N GLU A 44 12.27 -10.95 15.81
CA GLU A 44 13.65 -10.86 15.30
C GLU A 44 13.74 -10.74 13.77
N THR A 45 12.61 -10.54 13.08
CA THR A 45 12.63 -10.49 11.61
C THR A 45 11.61 -9.53 11.01
N ASP A 46 11.70 -9.32 9.70
CA ASP A 46 10.78 -8.47 8.96
C ASP A 46 9.42 -9.15 8.87
N ILE A 47 8.38 -8.40 9.23
CA ILE A 47 6.99 -8.83 9.25
C ILE A 47 6.22 -8.02 8.23
N TYR A 48 5.32 -8.70 7.53
CA TYR A 48 4.57 -8.11 6.43
C TYR A 48 3.08 -8.37 6.60
N LYS A 49 2.29 -7.44 6.09
CA LYS A 49 0.84 -7.57 5.96
C LYS A 49 0.46 -7.32 4.50
N CYS A 50 -0.46 -8.12 3.98
CA CYS A 50 -0.96 -7.86 2.64
C CYS A 50 -1.69 -6.52 2.62
N SER A 51 -1.40 -5.70 1.62
CA SER A 51 -2.07 -4.42 1.45
C SER A 51 -3.58 -4.61 1.26
N TYR A 52 -4.01 -5.71 0.65
CA TYR A 52 -5.40 -6.04 0.41
C TYR A 52 -6.01 -6.92 1.51
N ALA A 53 -7.26 -6.62 1.84
CA ALA A 53 -8.14 -7.52 2.56
C ALA A 53 -9.02 -8.28 1.55
N TYR A 54 -9.33 -9.54 1.84
CA TYR A 54 -10.07 -10.45 0.96
C TYR A 54 -11.48 -10.73 1.49
N GLU A 55 -12.49 -10.69 0.62
CA GLU A 55 -13.89 -10.95 1.02
C GLU A 55 -14.12 -12.39 1.51
N ASN A 56 -13.37 -13.37 0.97
CA ASN A 56 -13.49 -14.77 1.34
C ASN A 56 -12.21 -15.58 1.02
N ASN A 57 -12.21 -16.87 1.34
CA ASN A 57 -11.05 -17.76 1.19
C ASN A 57 -10.67 -18.07 -0.27
N ASN A 58 -11.48 -17.72 -1.27
CA ASN A 58 -11.11 -17.82 -2.67
C ASN A 58 -10.24 -16.61 -3.06
N ILE A 59 -9.04 -16.56 -2.49
CA ILE A 59 -8.13 -15.41 -2.55
C ILE A 59 -7.92 -14.91 -3.98
N GLU A 60 -7.80 -15.81 -4.96
CA GLU A 60 -7.51 -15.47 -6.35
C GLU A 60 -8.69 -14.84 -7.12
N HIS A 61 -9.93 -15.00 -6.63
CA HIS A 61 -11.13 -14.59 -7.38
C HIS A 61 -12.16 -13.79 -6.57
N CYS A 62 -11.99 -13.63 -5.25
CA CYS A 62 -12.92 -12.85 -4.42
C CYS A 62 -12.82 -11.34 -4.66
N LYS A 63 -13.71 -10.56 -4.04
CA LYS A 63 -13.51 -9.11 -3.97
C LYS A 63 -12.39 -8.77 -3.00
N ILE A 64 -11.61 -7.75 -3.35
CA ILE A 64 -10.55 -7.18 -2.51
C ILE A 64 -10.81 -5.72 -2.23
N ILE A 65 -10.30 -5.24 -1.11
CA ILE A 65 -10.37 -3.84 -0.69
C ILE A 65 -9.06 -3.45 0.00
N SER A 66 -8.61 -2.22 -0.25
CA SER A 66 -7.39 -1.67 0.33
C SER A 66 -7.42 -0.15 0.24
N ASN A 67 -6.61 0.49 1.07
CA ASN A 67 -6.23 1.88 0.88
C ASN A 67 -5.44 2.02 -0.42
N LEU A 68 -5.58 3.15 -1.10
CA LEU A 68 -4.67 3.45 -2.20
C LEU A 68 -3.27 3.65 -1.62
N TYR A 69 -2.32 2.88 -2.13
CA TYR A 69 -0.91 2.94 -1.75
C TYR A 69 -0.09 3.24 -3.00
N LEU A 70 0.63 4.37 -2.99
CA LEU A 70 1.58 4.77 -4.02
C LEU A 70 2.99 4.69 -3.44
N ASP A 71 3.85 3.93 -4.11
CA ASP A 71 5.27 3.80 -3.75
C ASP A 71 6.11 4.61 -4.74
N PHE A 72 6.96 5.50 -4.22
CA PHE A 72 7.82 6.38 -5.01
C PHE A 72 9.27 6.02 -4.74
N ASP A 73 9.87 5.24 -5.63
CA ASP A 73 11.26 4.80 -5.53
C ASP A 73 12.17 5.69 -6.40
N GLY A 74 13.08 6.41 -5.75
CA GLY A 74 13.99 7.34 -6.41
C GLY A 74 15.43 7.19 -5.94
N ASN A 75 16.34 7.90 -6.62
CA ASN A 75 17.70 8.06 -6.12
C ASN A 75 17.73 9.14 -5.02
N ILE A 76 18.49 8.88 -3.95
CA ILE A 76 18.71 9.84 -2.86
C ILE A 76 20.20 10.02 -2.53
N ASP A 77 21.10 9.50 -3.39
CA ASP A 77 22.55 9.51 -3.18
C ASP A 77 23.12 10.94 -3.13
N THR A 78 22.49 11.88 -3.84
CA THR A 78 22.86 13.29 -3.84
C THR A 78 21.70 14.20 -3.45
N GLU A 79 22.01 15.42 -3.00
CA GLU A 79 21.00 16.43 -2.70
C GLU A 79 20.15 16.78 -3.94
N GLU A 80 20.77 16.80 -5.12
CA GLU A 80 20.06 17.05 -6.38
C GLU A 80 19.07 15.93 -6.71
N ASP A 81 19.50 14.67 -6.61
CA ASP A 81 18.61 13.51 -6.81
C ASP A 81 17.42 13.55 -5.83
N PHE A 82 17.70 13.86 -4.56
CA PHE A 82 16.65 14.00 -3.55
C PHE A 82 15.71 15.17 -3.83
N ASN A 83 16.21 16.30 -4.34
CA ASN A 83 15.39 17.43 -4.76
C ASN A 83 14.49 17.08 -5.96
N ILE A 84 15.00 16.31 -6.92
CA ILE A 84 14.22 15.79 -8.04
C ILE A 84 13.10 14.87 -7.52
N LEU A 85 13.42 13.93 -6.63
CA LEU A 85 12.45 13.04 -5.98
C LEU A 85 11.35 13.84 -5.28
N LYS A 86 11.71 14.78 -4.40
CA LYS A 86 10.74 15.64 -3.69
C LYS A 86 9.85 16.41 -4.66
N ARG A 87 10.41 16.96 -5.74
CA ARG A 87 9.65 17.70 -6.75
C ARG A 87 8.62 16.80 -7.43
N GLN A 88 9.01 15.59 -7.84
CA GLN A 88 8.11 14.65 -8.48
C GLN A 88 6.98 14.19 -7.55
N VAL A 89 7.31 13.84 -6.30
CA VAL A 89 6.31 13.51 -5.27
C VAL A 89 5.35 14.68 -5.03
N SER A 90 5.87 15.91 -4.97
CA SER A 90 5.05 17.12 -4.77
C SER A 90 4.08 17.37 -5.93
N LEU A 91 4.47 17.06 -7.16
CA LEU A 91 3.57 17.17 -8.33
C LEU A 91 2.43 16.15 -8.23
N CYS A 92 2.72 14.89 -7.87
CA CYS A 92 1.68 13.88 -7.66
C CYS A 92 0.75 14.27 -6.50
N TYR A 93 1.31 14.75 -5.39
CA TYR A 93 0.55 15.26 -4.26
C TYR A 93 -0.38 16.42 -4.67
N PHE A 94 0.13 17.37 -5.47
CA PHE A 94 -0.67 18.46 -6.00
C PHE A 94 -1.79 17.96 -6.92
N MET A 95 -1.54 16.96 -7.78
CA MET A 95 -2.56 16.36 -8.64
C MET A 95 -3.68 15.70 -7.83
N LEU A 96 -3.33 14.96 -6.78
CA LEU A 96 -4.28 14.34 -5.85
C LEU A 96 -5.21 15.39 -5.23
N LYS A 97 -4.65 16.50 -4.75
CA LYS A 97 -5.45 17.61 -4.19
C LYS A 97 -6.29 18.33 -5.24
N SER A 98 -5.74 18.55 -6.43
CA SER A 98 -6.36 19.41 -7.44
C SER A 98 -7.45 18.71 -8.24
N TYR A 99 -7.26 17.44 -8.58
CA TYR A 99 -8.17 16.67 -9.43
C TYR A 99 -9.08 15.74 -8.63
N ILE A 100 -8.54 15.06 -7.61
CA ILE A 100 -9.31 14.16 -6.74
C ILE A 100 -9.94 14.92 -5.57
N LYS A 101 -9.59 16.21 -5.40
CA LYS A 101 -10.13 17.10 -4.36
C LYS A 101 -9.85 16.62 -2.93
N LEU A 102 -8.75 15.89 -2.76
CA LEU A 102 -8.27 15.48 -1.44
C LEU A 102 -7.72 16.68 -0.66
N LYS A 103 -7.91 16.66 0.65
CA LYS A 103 -7.29 17.58 1.60
C LYS A 103 -5.98 17.02 2.14
N ASP A 104 -5.20 17.85 2.83
CA ASP A 104 -3.95 17.39 3.44
C ASP A 104 -4.18 16.30 4.50
N GLU A 105 -5.28 16.38 5.24
CA GLU A 105 -5.69 15.38 6.25
C GLU A 105 -6.07 14.01 5.64
N ASP A 106 -6.39 13.98 4.35
CA ASP A 106 -6.79 12.77 3.63
C ASP A 106 -5.59 11.97 3.12
N ILE A 107 -4.42 12.61 3.04
CA ILE A 107 -3.22 12.06 2.40
C ILE A 107 -2.15 11.82 3.46
N GLN A 108 -1.82 10.56 3.70
CA GLN A 108 -0.70 10.20 4.56
C GLN A 108 0.57 10.09 3.71
N LEU A 109 1.54 10.95 3.97
CA LEU A 109 2.84 10.96 3.27
C LEU A 109 3.94 10.54 4.24
N PHE A 110 4.69 9.51 3.88
CA PHE A 110 5.79 8.96 4.68
C PHE A 110 7.08 8.92 3.87
N PHE A 111 8.22 9.11 4.52
CA PHE A 111 9.51 8.73 3.96
C PHE A 111 9.75 7.25 4.25
N SER A 112 10.10 6.46 3.22
CA SER A 112 10.34 5.00 3.31
C SER A 112 11.55 4.63 4.19
N GLY A 113 12.39 5.60 4.52
CA GLY A 113 13.60 5.41 5.32
C GLY A 113 14.86 5.09 4.50
N ALA A 114 14.71 4.64 3.25
CA ALA A 114 15.86 4.22 2.43
C ALA A 114 15.93 4.85 1.04
N LYS A 115 14.83 4.93 0.27
CA LYS A 115 14.92 5.23 -1.17
C LYS A 115 13.80 6.11 -1.73
N GLY A 116 12.85 6.52 -0.90
CA GLY A 116 11.57 6.93 -1.46
C GLY A 116 10.56 7.49 -0.49
N PHE A 117 9.38 7.78 -1.02
CA PHE A 117 8.22 8.22 -0.27
C PHE A 117 7.05 7.28 -0.52
N HIS A 118 6.16 7.14 0.46
CA HIS A 118 4.88 6.45 0.29
C HIS A 118 3.75 7.44 0.48
N ILE A 119 2.72 7.36 -0.38
CA ILE A 119 1.44 8.01 -0.16
C ILE A 119 0.37 6.96 0.10
N ILE A 120 -0.39 7.15 1.18
CA ILE A 120 -1.52 6.30 1.55
C ILE A 120 -2.78 7.15 1.68
N ILE A 121 -3.86 6.72 1.04
CA ILE A 121 -5.18 7.37 1.13
C ILE A 121 -6.21 6.32 1.52
N ASP A 122 -7.01 6.61 2.55
CA ASP A 122 -8.03 5.69 3.06
C ASP A 122 -9.07 5.40 1.96
N TYR A 123 -9.41 4.12 1.77
CA TYR A 123 -10.37 3.69 0.76
C TYR A 123 -11.74 4.36 0.93
N LYS A 124 -12.13 4.69 2.17
CA LYS A 124 -13.40 5.37 2.47
C LYS A 124 -13.41 6.80 1.95
N ILE A 125 -12.28 7.50 2.02
CA ILE A 125 -12.14 8.87 1.49
C ILE A 125 -12.34 8.86 -0.02
N LEU A 126 -11.82 7.84 -0.68
CA LEU A 126 -11.95 7.64 -2.13
C LEU A 126 -13.30 7.05 -2.56
N GLY A 127 -14.19 6.72 -1.61
CA GLY A 127 -15.47 6.08 -1.89
C GLY A 127 -15.33 4.72 -2.58
N LEU A 128 -14.26 3.99 -2.28
CA LEU A 128 -13.98 2.69 -2.89
C LEU A 128 -14.79 1.59 -2.22
N GLU A 129 -15.36 0.73 -3.06
CA GLU A 129 -16.05 -0.48 -2.66
C GLU A 129 -15.22 -1.72 -3.00
N PRO A 130 -15.38 -2.85 -2.28
CA PRO A 130 -14.69 -4.09 -2.60
C PRO A 130 -14.93 -4.52 -4.04
N LYS A 131 -13.85 -4.87 -4.75
CA LYS A 131 -13.90 -5.23 -6.17
C LYS A 131 -12.89 -6.34 -6.48
N GLU A 132 -13.22 -7.20 -7.43
CA GLU A 132 -12.31 -8.28 -7.83
C GLU A 132 -10.98 -7.74 -8.37
N ASN A 133 -10.98 -6.69 -9.19
CA ASN A 133 -9.78 -6.20 -9.85
C ASN A 133 -9.28 -4.85 -9.30
N LEU A 134 -9.48 -4.57 -8.01
CA LEU A 134 -9.12 -3.29 -7.40
C LEU A 134 -7.62 -2.96 -7.57
N ASN A 135 -6.75 -3.96 -7.46
CA ASN A 135 -5.31 -3.80 -7.68
C ASN A 135 -4.99 -3.28 -9.09
N MET A 136 -5.73 -3.73 -10.10
CA MET A 136 -5.56 -3.26 -11.49
C MET A 136 -6.07 -1.84 -11.67
N ASP A 137 -7.13 -1.45 -10.95
CA ASP A 137 -7.62 -0.07 -10.96
C ASP A 137 -6.60 0.87 -10.29
N PHE A 138 -5.97 0.44 -9.20
CA PHE A 138 -4.86 1.18 -8.58
C PHE A 138 -3.66 1.30 -9.51
N LYS A 139 -3.29 0.22 -10.22
CA LYS A 139 -2.24 0.27 -11.24
C LYS A 139 -2.54 1.29 -12.34
N LYS A 140 -3.76 1.28 -12.87
CA LYS A 140 -4.20 2.25 -13.89
C LYS A 140 -4.15 3.68 -13.36
N PHE A 141 -4.56 3.88 -12.11
CA PHE A 141 -4.49 5.19 -11.47
C PHE A 141 -3.05 5.68 -11.30
N ALA A 142 -2.14 4.80 -10.87
CA ALA A 142 -0.73 5.09 -10.74
C ALA A 142 -0.12 5.47 -12.11
N LEU A 143 -0.40 4.69 -13.16
CA LEU A 143 0.03 5.01 -14.53
C LEU A 143 -0.51 6.36 -15.01
N TRP A 144 -1.80 6.64 -14.77
CA TRP A 144 -2.40 7.92 -15.09
C TRP A 144 -1.69 9.08 -14.37
N LEU A 145 -1.33 8.92 -13.08
CA LEU A 145 -0.53 9.90 -12.37
C LEU A 145 0.84 10.09 -13.04
N GLN A 146 1.57 9.00 -13.33
CA GLN A 146 2.87 9.06 -14.00
C GLN A 146 2.82 9.86 -15.30
N GLU A 147 1.82 9.58 -16.15
CA GLU A 147 1.62 10.26 -17.44
C GLU A 147 1.34 11.76 -17.25
N ASN A 148 0.49 12.13 -16.29
CA ASN A 148 0.06 13.52 -16.11
C ASN A 148 1.09 14.38 -15.36
N THR A 149 2.01 13.78 -14.60
CA THR A 149 3.08 14.50 -13.90
C THR A 149 4.46 14.28 -14.50
N ASN A 150 4.58 13.44 -15.52
CA ASN A 150 5.86 12.93 -16.04
C ASN A 150 6.75 12.35 -14.91
N CYS A 151 6.13 11.65 -13.96
CA CYS A 151 6.76 11.11 -12.76
C CYS A 151 7.03 9.62 -12.95
N GLN A 152 8.26 9.25 -13.27
CA GLN A 152 8.61 7.85 -13.59
C GLN A 152 8.99 7.00 -12.37
N ILE A 153 9.04 7.61 -11.18
CA ILE A 153 9.48 6.97 -9.94
C ILE A 153 8.37 6.20 -9.20
N ILE A 154 7.11 6.31 -9.65
CA ILE A 154 6.03 5.51 -9.06
C ILE A 154 6.23 4.04 -9.43
N ASP A 155 6.43 3.16 -8.44
CA ASP A 155 6.54 1.73 -8.69
C ASP A 155 5.16 1.14 -9.02
N THR A 156 4.94 0.83 -10.30
CA THR A 156 3.70 0.20 -10.80
C THR A 156 3.77 -1.33 -10.82
N GLY A 157 4.92 -1.90 -10.46
CA GLY A 157 5.13 -3.33 -10.29
C GLY A 157 4.49 -3.88 -9.02
N ILE A 158 4.18 -3.04 -8.04
CA ILE A 158 3.64 -3.47 -6.74
C ILE A 158 2.16 -3.87 -6.75
N TYR A 159 1.42 -3.58 -7.82
CA TYR A 159 -0.03 -3.78 -7.89
C TYR A 159 -0.44 -5.23 -8.19
N ASP A 160 0.23 -6.15 -7.53
CA ASP A 160 -0.17 -7.54 -7.47
C ASP A 160 -1.36 -7.69 -6.53
N ARG A 161 -2.23 -8.64 -6.83
CA ARG A 161 -3.39 -8.96 -5.99
C ARG A 161 -3.00 -9.37 -4.56
N ARG A 162 -1.80 -9.91 -4.40
CA ARG A 162 -1.24 -10.42 -3.15
C ARG A 162 0.09 -9.75 -2.85
N ARG A 163 0.04 -8.46 -2.53
CA ARG A 163 1.21 -7.63 -2.22
C ARG A 163 1.42 -7.53 -0.72
N LEU A 164 2.49 -8.14 -0.22
CA LEU A 164 2.94 -8.00 1.17
C LEU A 164 3.77 -6.72 1.29
N LEU A 165 3.37 -5.83 2.21
CA LEU A 165 4.04 -4.59 2.57
C LEU A 165 4.61 -4.68 3.99
#